data_AF-A0A3N5FY75-F1
#
_entry.id   AF-A0A3N5FY75-F1
#
_cell.length_a   1.000
_cell.length_b   1.000
_cell.length_c   1.000
_cell.angle_alpha   90.00
_cell.angle_beta   90.00
_cell.angle_gamma   90.00
#
_symmetry.space_group_name_H-M   'P 1'
#
loop_
_entity.id
_entity.type
_entity.pdbx_description
1 polymer ?
#
loop_
_entity_poly.entity_id
_entity_poly.type
_entity_poly.pdbx_seq_one_letter_code
_entity_poly.pdbx_strand_id
1 'polypeptide(L)'
;MAVVPLAPVVRRGKGRLRRPFPRAPRPAPPGARGLGAAGPPAPPRGRGVGPAAGAPGRRGHAPCSGTPGGGIGRGPRRGDAPGRPGRPRPLDLRPRPGGGSVRPPRGGGAGAAPEGEPLAGASPPGRGRSPVLERVVIRFYGAAFSYQPGEPVLAGVDLEIRPGLTLLLGRNGCGKSTLLKLAAGVERPEAGRVEIDGHDLWTDEVAARRTLAYVPEQPDLTPYATVREILDLVCRLRGEPRERGREALTAVGLDGLAHRSVRELSMGQRRRAVLAAALVGTPRHVLLDEPLEAMDRGAREDVLAWIDRLLAAGAVVVVVSHEIEPFVAKADRAITVRDGKCVEIGVLPQEAGERLALLDRLARSEAL
;
A
#
# COMPACT_ATOMS: atom_id res chain seq x y z
N MET A 1 8.62 -0.45 -7.13
CA MET A 1 8.26 -1.76 -7.77
C MET A 1 6.84 -2.15 -7.39
N ALA A 2 5.87 -2.02 -8.29
CA ALA A 2 4.62 -2.76 -8.16
C ALA A 2 4.91 -4.21 -8.57
N VAL A 3 4.68 -5.17 -7.67
CA VAL A 3 4.83 -6.60 -7.99
C VAL A 3 3.66 -6.96 -8.92
N VAL A 4 3.97 -7.28 -10.17
CA VAL A 4 2.99 -7.73 -11.17
C VAL A 4 3.50 -9.06 -11.73
N PRO A 5 2.77 -10.17 -11.55
CA PRO A 5 3.21 -11.45 -12.08
C PRO A 5 3.19 -11.46 -13.61
N LEU A 6 4.14 -12.18 -14.18
CA LEU A 6 4.24 -12.44 -15.61
C LEU A 6 3.20 -13.49 -16.02
N ALA A 7 2.36 -13.17 -17.01
CA ALA A 7 1.57 -14.18 -17.70
C ALA A 7 2.48 -15.23 -18.37
N PRO A 8 2.11 -16.53 -18.37
CA PRO A 8 2.92 -17.56 -18.98
C PRO A 8 2.98 -17.38 -20.51
N VAL A 9 4.19 -17.34 -21.05
CA VAL A 9 4.43 -17.40 -22.50
C VAL A 9 4.04 -18.80 -22.98
N VAL A 10 2.90 -18.91 -23.67
CA VAL A 10 2.51 -20.13 -24.39
C VAL A 10 3.49 -20.36 -25.54
N ARG A 11 4.57 -21.10 -25.28
CA ARG A 11 5.42 -21.65 -26.33
C ARG A 11 4.63 -22.75 -27.06
N ARG A 12 4.18 -22.47 -28.27
CA ARG A 12 3.79 -23.51 -29.24
C ARG A 12 5.02 -24.37 -29.55
N GLY A 13 5.20 -25.46 -28.81
CA GLY A 13 6.25 -26.44 -29.05
C GLY A 13 5.88 -27.36 -30.21
N LYS A 14 6.63 -27.26 -31.32
CA LYS A 14 6.79 -28.37 -32.27
C LYS A 14 7.61 -29.46 -31.57
N GLY A 15 7.11 -30.68 -31.62
CA GLY A 15 7.61 -31.80 -30.86
C GLY A 15 9.02 -32.25 -31.22
N ARG A 16 9.65 -32.92 -30.25
CA ARG A 16 10.56 -34.07 -30.44
C ARG A 16 10.82 -34.70 -29.07
N LEU A 17 10.49 -35.98 -28.95
CA LEU A 17 10.82 -36.84 -27.81
C LEU A 17 12.34 -36.96 -27.64
N ARG A 18 12.85 -36.79 -26.41
CA ARG A 18 14.09 -37.44 -25.93
C ARG A 18 13.98 -37.82 -24.46
N ARG A 19 14.59 -38.98 -24.16
CA ARG A 19 14.46 -39.89 -23.00
C ARG A 19 15.00 -39.34 -21.66
N PRO A 20 14.61 -39.93 -20.51
CA PRO A 20 14.97 -39.43 -19.17
C PRO A 20 16.39 -39.85 -18.74
N PHE A 21 17.09 -38.95 -18.04
CA PHE A 21 18.34 -39.22 -17.32
C PHE A 21 18.06 -39.84 -15.93
N PRO A 22 18.92 -40.74 -15.42
CA PRO A 22 18.71 -41.41 -14.14
C PRO A 22 19.07 -40.53 -12.93
N ARG A 23 18.34 -40.75 -11.82
CA ARG A 23 18.50 -40.08 -10.52
C ARG A 23 19.81 -40.53 -9.82
N ALA A 24 20.52 -39.58 -9.20
CA ALA A 24 21.59 -39.87 -8.25
C ALA A 24 21.04 -40.20 -6.84
N PRO A 25 21.69 -41.09 -6.06
CA PRO A 25 21.22 -41.48 -4.73
C PRO A 25 21.61 -40.48 -3.63
N ARG A 26 20.75 -40.37 -2.60
CA ARG A 26 20.95 -39.60 -1.37
C ARG A 26 21.96 -40.30 -0.43
N PRO A 27 22.82 -39.58 0.31
CA PRO A 27 23.52 -40.17 1.45
C PRO A 27 22.66 -40.16 2.73
N ALA A 28 22.76 -41.24 3.51
CA ALA A 28 22.17 -41.43 4.83
C ALA A 28 23.05 -40.81 5.95
N PRO A 29 22.52 -40.55 7.16
CA PRO A 29 23.23 -39.82 8.22
C PRO A 29 24.06 -40.76 9.11
N PRO A 30 25.16 -40.30 9.73
CA PRO A 30 25.78 -41.01 10.83
C PRO A 30 25.20 -40.56 12.19
N GLY A 31 24.90 -41.55 13.02
CA GLY A 31 24.34 -41.42 14.36
C GLY A 31 25.35 -41.08 15.46
N ALA A 32 24.77 -40.87 16.63
CA ALA A 32 25.36 -40.31 17.85
C ALA A 32 26.28 -41.26 18.65
N ARG A 33 27.36 -40.68 19.19
CA ARG A 33 28.03 -40.91 20.50
C ARG A 33 28.85 -39.62 20.76
N GLY A 34 28.92 -38.94 21.90
CA GLY A 34 28.63 -39.24 23.30
C GLY A 34 29.83 -38.78 24.15
N LEU A 35 29.67 -37.67 24.89
CA LEU A 35 30.38 -37.22 26.11
C LEU A 35 31.85 -36.74 26.04
N GLY A 36 32.10 -35.57 26.67
CA GLY A 36 33.43 -35.12 27.11
C GLY A 36 33.56 -33.60 27.30
N ALA A 37 33.46 -33.13 28.54
CA ALA A 37 33.48 -31.72 28.95
C ALA A 37 34.88 -31.07 28.91
N ALA A 38 34.95 -29.76 28.58
CA ALA A 38 35.96 -28.82 29.07
C ALA A 38 35.54 -27.36 28.76
N GLY A 39 35.39 -26.55 29.81
CA GLY A 39 35.17 -25.09 29.74
C GLY A 39 36.47 -24.29 29.55
N PRO A 40 36.40 -22.94 29.48
CA PRO A 40 37.27 -22.10 28.66
C PRO A 40 38.47 -21.50 29.43
N PRO A 41 39.52 -21.02 28.74
CA PRO A 41 40.51 -20.13 29.34
C PRO A 41 40.13 -18.64 29.20
N ALA A 42 40.35 -17.91 30.28
CA ALA A 42 40.19 -16.47 30.49
C ALA A 42 41.41 -15.65 29.96
N PRO A 43 41.31 -14.31 29.85
CA PRO A 43 42.26 -13.46 29.11
C PRO A 43 43.39 -12.89 30.00
N PRO A 44 44.47 -12.32 29.42
CA PRO A 44 45.51 -11.65 30.20
C PRO A 44 45.11 -10.24 30.64
N ARG A 45 45.51 -9.89 31.88
CA ARG A 45 45.39 -8.59 32.54
C ARG A 45 46.72 -7.82 32.53
N GLY A 46 46.61 -6.48 32.55
CA GLY A 46 47.57 -5.54 33.16
C GLY A 46 47.88 -4.33 32.27
N ARG A 47 47.96 -3.07 32.72
CA ARG A 47 47.81 -2.35 34.01
C ARG A 47 47.48 -0.87 33.65
N GLY A 48 46.57 -0.18 34.37
CA GLY A 48 46.82 1.01 35.21
C GLY A 48 47.41 2.24 34.47
N VAL A 49 46.92 3.48 34.54
CA VAL A 49 46.60 4.34 35.71
C VAL A 49 45.90 5.63 35.17
N GLY A 50 44.86 6.17 35.83
CA GLY A 50 44.30 7.53 35.57
C GLY A 50 44.87 8.57 36.56
N PRO A 51 44.20 9.69 36.91
CA PRO A 51 43.27 10.56 36.17
C PRO A 51 43.69 12.07 36.26
N ALA A 52 43.01 13.00 35.58
CA ALA A 52 42.87 14.39 36.07
C ALA A 52 41.79 15.18 35.31
N ALA A 53 40.98 15.90 36.09
CA ALA A 53 39.93 16.82 35.70
C ALA A 53 40.46 18.23 35.37
N GLY A 54 39.66 19.07 34.70
CA GLY A 54 39.84 20.52 34.70
C GLY A 54 39.22 21.26 33.51
N ALA A 55 38.02 21.82 33.70
CA ALA A 55 37.58 23.07 33.06
C ALA A 55 37.76 24.23 34.07
N PRO A 56 37.49 25.53 33.80
CA PRO A 56 37.21 26.24 32.54
C PRO A 56 38.06 27.54 32.36
N GLY A 57 37.93 28.25 31.22
CA GLY A 57 38.51 29.60 31.05
C GLY A 57 37.93 30.40 29.88
N ARG A 58 37.31 31.55 30.19
CA ARG A 58 36.63 32.50 29.29
C ARG A 58 37.58 33.59 28.72
N ARG A 59 37.05 34.30 27.70
CA ARG A 59 37.37 35.66 27.16
C ARG A 59 38.46 35.67 26.07
N GLY A 60 38.35 36.40 24.96
CA GLY A 60 37.35 37.35 24.47
C GLY A 60 37.78 37.96 23.11
N HIS A 61 36.92 38.83 22.57
CA HIS A 61 37.09 39.80 21.46
C HIS A 61 36.81 39.37 20.01
N ALA A 62 35.69 39.92 19.50
CA ALA A 62 35.37 40.25 18.10
C ALA A 62 35.78 41.72 17.80
N PRO A 63 35.33 42.38 16.71
CA PRO A 63 35.10 42.00 15.31
C PRO A 63 35.81 42.98 14.33
N CYS A 64 35.75 42.75 13.00
CA CYS A 64 35.92 43.82 12.01
C CYS A 64 34.95 43.65 10.83
N SER A 65 34.10 44.66 10.66
CA SER A 65 33.25 44.97 9.50
C SER A 65 33.94 45.99 8.59
N GLY A 66 33.52 46.09 7.33
CA GLY A 66 33.97 47.15 6.42
C GLY A 66 33.43 47.07 4.98
N THR A 67 32.25 47.64 4.76
CA THR A 67 31.82 48.31 3.50
C THR A 67 32.56 49.65 3.34
N PRO A 68 32.71 50.26 2.14
CA PRO A 68 31.63 50.95 1.38
C PRO A 68 31.73 50.81 -0.17
N GLY A 69 30.64 50.97 -0.95
CA GLY A 69 30.12 52.23 -1.55
C GLY A 69 30.79 52.47 -2.92
N GLY A 70 30.15 52.49 -4.09
CA GLY A 70 29.04 53.32 -4.59
C GLY A 70 29.45 53.86 -5.98
N GLY A 71 28.56 53.93 -6.99
CA GLY A 71 28.92 54.53 -8.29
C GLY A 71 28.00 54.22 -9.47
N ILE A 72 27.26 55.24 -9.91
CA ILE A 72 26.19 55.26 -10.91
C ILE A 72 26.75 55.50 -12.32
N GLY A 73 26.14 54.95 -13.39
CA GLY A 73 26.43 55.43 -14.76
C GLY A 73 25.82 54.71 -15.96
N ARG A 74 24.62 55.17 -16.38
CA ARG A 74 24.13 55.40 -17.78
C ARG A 74 24.14 54.26 -18.84
N GLY A 75 22.96 53.97 -19.41
CA GLY A 75 22.79 53.31 -20.73
C GLY A 75 23.19 54.21 -21.92
N PRO A 76 22.92 53.88 -23.22
CA PRO A 76 21.61 53.38 -23.72
C PRO A 76 21.58 52.51 -25.04
N ARG A 77 20.34 52.16 -25.49
CA ARG A 77 19.85 51.78 -26.86
C ARG A 77 20.10 50.34 -27.38
N ARG A 78 19.27 49.68 -28.23
CA ARG A 78 17.89 49.78 -28.80
C ARG A 78 17.66 48.49 -29.66
N GLY A 79 16.38 48.12 -29.88
CA GLY A 79 15.87 47.30 -31.01
C GLY A 79 15.90 45.78 -30.78
N ASP A 80 14.94 44.95 -31.18
CA ASP A 80 13.66 45.09 -31.88
C ASP A 80 12.80 43.85 -31.60
N ALA A 81 11.46 44.00 -31.63
CA ALA A 81 10.49 42.91 -31.69
C ALA A 81 10.19 42.55 -33.17
N PRO A 82 9.71 41.33 -33.46
CA PRO A 82 8.26 41.11 -33.70
C PRO A 82 7.81 39.72 -33.19
N GLY A 83 6.55 39.31 -33.03
CA GLY A 83 5.22 39.78 -33.37
C GLY A 83 4.28 38.57 -33.17
N ARG A 84 3.21 38.71 -32.40
CA ARG A 84 2.19 37.67 -32.17
C ARG A 84 1.15 37.65 -33.30
N PRO A 85 0.57 36.49 -33.65
CA PRO A 85 -0.74 36.45 -34.28
C PRO A 85 -1.82 35.86 -33.35
N GLY A 86 -2.86 36.67 -33.12
CA GLY A 86 -4.29 36.36 -33.25
C GLY A 86 -4.92 35.18 -32.51
N ARG A 87 -5.75 35.48 -31.50
CA ARG A 87 -6.81 34.60 -30.97
C ARG A 87 -8.03 34.58 -31.91
N PRO A 88 -8.70 33.43 -32.14
CA PRO A 88 -10.09 33.41 -32.59
C PRO A 88 -11.08 33.44 -31.41
N ARG A 89 -12.23 34.10 -31.64
CA ARG A 89 -13.33 34.33 -30.69
C ARG A 89 -14.21 33.08 -30.48
N PRO A 90 -14.92 32.94 -29.35
CA PRO A 90 -15.82 31.81 -29.10
C PRO A 90 -17.12 31.91 -29.91
N LEU A 91 -17.56 30.78 -30.46
CA LEU A 91 -18.88 30.59 -31.09
C LEU A 91 -19.91 30.26 -30.01
N ASP A 92 -20.92 31.12 -29.90
CA ASP A 92 -22.14 30.92 -29.10
C ASP A 92 -22.98 29.76 -29.67
N LEU A 93 -23.06 28.66 -28.92
CA LEU A 93 -24.03 27.58 -29.17
C LEU A 93 -25.19 27.72 -28.19
N ARG A 94 -26.27 28.37 -28.65
CA ARG A 94 -27.57 28.30 -27.98
C ARG A 94 -28.25 26.95 -28.30
N PRO A 95 -28.77 26.22 -27.31
CA PRO A 95 -29.55 25.01 -27.55
C PRO A 95 -30.98 25.33 -28.01
N ARG A 96 -31.46 24.59 -29.03
CA ARG A 96 -32.87 24.54 -29.45
C ARG A 96 -33.65 23.60 -28.52
N PRO A 97 -34.80 23.99 -27.95
CA PRO A 97 -35.67 23.05 -27.26
C PRO A 97 -36.61 22.37 -28.26
N GLY A 98 -36.54 21.04 -28.31
CA GLY A 98 -37.51 20.17 -28.97
C GLY A 98 -37.99 19.12 -27.98
N GLY A 99 -39.26 18.73 -28.09
CA GLY A 99 -39.82 17.54 -27.45
C GLY A 99 -40.90 17.85 -26.43
N GLY A 100 -42.15 17.78 -26.88
CA GLY A 100 -43.34 17.89 -26.04
C GLY A 100 -43.47 16.73 -25.05
N SER A 101 -43.95 17.05 -23.85
CA SER A 101 -44.41 16.06 -22.88
C SER A 101 -45.95 15.98 -22.91
N VAL A 102 -46.40 14.76 -23.16
CA VAL A 102 -47.80 14.34 -23.14
C VAL A 102 -48.27 14.23 -21.68
N ARG A 103 -49.47 14.74 -21.40
CA ARG A 103 -50.20 14.61 -20.13
C ARG A 103 -50.49 13.14 -19.77
N PRO A 104 -50.49 12.76 -18.47
CA PRO A 104 -51.08 11.50 -18.03
C PRO A 104 -52.61 11.65 -17.83
N PRO A 105 -53.41 10.59 -17.98
CA PRO A 105 -54.81 10.62 -17.59
C PRO A 105 -55.01 10.28 -16.10
N ARG A 106 -56.08 10.90 -15.59
CA ARG A 106 -56.86 10.67 -14.35
C ARG A 106 -57.03 9.16 -14.06
N GLY A 107 -57.08 8.65 -12.83
CA GLY A 107 -57.85 9.12 -11.67
C GLY A 107 -58.84 8.01 -11.29
N GLY A 108 -58.86 7.58 -10.02
CA GLY A 108 -59.79 6.58 -9.50
C GLY A 108 -59.55 6.34 -8.02
N GLY A 109 -60.50 6.72 -7.18
CA GLY A 109 -60.37 6.83 -5.73
C GLY A 109 -60.96 5.69 -4.90
N ALA A 110 -61.34 6.07 -3.67
CA ALA A 110 -61.84 5.30 -2.53
C ALA A 110 -60.73 4.68 -1.67
N GLY A 111 -60.66 4.85 -0.35
CA GLY A 111 -61.54 5.51 0.62
C GLY A 111 -61.03 5.25 2.04
N ALA A 112 -61.56 6.01 3.00
CA ALA A 112 -61.65 5.75 4.44
C ALA A 112 -60.37 5.49 5.26
N ALA A 113 -60.02 6.47 6.11
CA ALA A 113 -59.38 6.22 7.40
C ALA A 113 -60.45 5.78 8.42
N PRO A 114 -60.11 4.88 9.36
CA PRO A 114 -60.10 5.32 10.76
C PRO A 114 -58.91 4.78 11.58
N GLU A 115 -58.87 5.29 12.81
CA GLU A 115 -57.82 5.33 13.84
C GLU A 115 -57.25 3.97 14.31
N GLY A 116 -56.00 4.00 14.82
CA GLY A 116 -55.38 2.89 15.55
C GLY A 116 -53.97 3.22 16.08
N GLU A 117 -53.83 3.25 17.41
CA GLU A 117 -52.63 3.44 18.25
C GLU A 117 -51.49 2.41 18.01
N PRO A 118 -50.25 2.64 18.50
CA PRO A 118 -49.02 2.20 17.87
C PRO A 118 -48.61 0.76 18.25
N LEU A 119 -48.29 -0.05 17.24
CA LEU A 119 -47.67 -1.36 17.42
C LEU A 119 -46.15 -1.26 17.29
N ALA A 120 -45.47 -1.61 18.37
CA ALA A 120 -44.05 -1.87 18.43
C ALA A 120 -43.63 -2.96 17.42
N GLY A 121 -42.44 -2.80 16.84
CA GLY A 121 -41.70 -3.88 16.20
C GLY A 121 -41.32 -3.65 14.73
N ALA A 122 -40.12 -3.11 14.51
CA ALA A 122 -39.21 -3.54 13.45
C ALA A 122 -37.89 -2.76 13.59
N SER A 123 -36.93 -3.33 14.31
CA SER A 123 -35.53 -3.00 14.08
C SER A 123 -35.21 -3.26 12.60
N PRO A 124 -34.42 -2.41 11.92
CA PRO A 124 -34.04 -2.67 10.54
C PRO A 124 -33.31 -4.02 10.46
N PRO A 125 -33.53 -4.82 9.41
CA PRO A 125 -32.91 -6.14 9.29
C PRO A 125 -31.39 -5.95 9.32
N GLY A 126 -30.77 -6.51 10.35
CA GLY A 126 -29.32 -6.59 10.46
C GLY A 126 -28.76 -7.14 9.16
N ARG A 127 -27.73 -6.49 8.64
CA ARG A 127 -26.99 -6.96 7.46
C ARG A 127 -26.59 -8.42 7.71
N GLY A 128 -27.36 -9.34 7.11
CA GLY A 128 -27.01 -10.73 7.04
C GLY A 128 -25.67 -10.82 6.31
N ARG A 129 -24.60 -11.01 7.07
CA ARG A 129 -23.29 -11.32 6.52
C ARG A 129 -23.41 -12.69 5.85
N SER A 130 -23.50 -12.68 4.52
CA SER A 130 -23.46 -13.89 3.69
C SER A 130 -22.18 -14.69 4.00
N PRO A 131 -22.19 -16.04 3.97
CA PRO A 131 -21.14 -16.91 4.52
C PRO A 131 -19.89 -17.01 3.63
N VAL A 132 -19.40 -15.90 3.09
CA VAL A 132 -18.12 -15.81 2.34
C VAL A 132 -16.93 -15.61 3.30
N LEU A 133 -17.18 -15.54 4.61
CA LEU A 133 -16.25 -15.02 5.63
C LEU A 133 -15.18 -15.97 6.20
N GLU A 134 -14.99 -17.18 5.65
CA GLU A 134 -14.01 -18.12 6.24
C GLU A 134 -12.82 -18.52 5.35
N ARG A 135 -12.73 -18.06 4.10
CA ARG A 135 -11.50 -18.27 3.33
C ARG A 135 -10.43 -17.30 3.84
N VAL A 136 -9.54 -17.79 4.68
CA VAL A 136 -8.26 -17.13 4.96
C VAL A 136 -7.49 -17.06 3.65
N VAL A 137 -6.99 -15.88 3.31
CA VAL A 137 -6.43 -15.67 1.97
C VAL A 137 -4.96 -15.32 1.97
N ILE A 138 -4.42 -14.69 3.01
CA ILE A 138 -2.97 -14.53 3.18
C ILE A 138 -2.55 -15.22 4.47
N ARG A 139 -1.58 -16.14 4.38
CA ARG A 139 -1.11 -16.94 5.51
C ARG A 139 0.40 -16.85 5.66
N PHE A 140 0.84 -16.63 6.89
CA PHE A 140 2.24 -16.75 7.31
C PHE A 140 2.37 -17.99 8.18
N TYR A 141 3.41 -18.79 7.92
CA TYR A 141 3.74 -19.97 8.71
C TYR A 141 5.17 -19.86 9.21
N GLY A 142 5.35 -19.52 10.49
CA GLY A 142 6.63 -19.35 11.15
C GLY A 142 7.58 -18.42 10.39
N ALA A 143 7.06 -17.38 9.74
CA ALA A 143 7.84 -16.53 8.85
C ALA A 143 8.83 -15.66 9.65
N ALA A 144 10.12 -15.82 9.41
CA ALA A 144 11.18 -15.03 10.04
C ALA A 144 11.98 -14.25 8.99
N PHE A 145 12.44 -13.06 9.36
CA PHE A 145 13.21 -12.20 8.47
C PHE A 145 14.11 -11.22 9.24
N SER A 146 15.32 -11.04 8.72
CA SER A 146 16.34 -10.12 9.23
C SER A 146 16.98 -9.39 8.06
N TYR A 147 17.22 -8.07 8.17
CA TYR A 147 18.04 -7.37 7.17
C TYR A 147 19.54 -7.56 7.44
N GLN A 148 19.90 -7.75 8.71
CA GLN A 148 21.25 -8.01 9.16
C GLN A 148 21.27 -9.30 10.00
N PRO A 149 22.28 -10.17 9.84
CA PRO A 149 22.39 -11.38 10.63
C PRO A 149 22.40 -11.07 12.14
N GLY A 150 21.54 -11.75 12.89
CA GLY A 150 21.44 -11.58 14.36
C GLY A 150 20.49 -10.48 14.81
N GLU A 151 19.90 -9.71 13.90
CA GLU A 151 18.92 -8.65 14.19
C GLU A 151 17.57 -8.97 13.54
N PRO A 152 16.79 -9.92 14.11
CA PRO A 152 15.52 -10.33 13.54
C PRO A 152 14.51 -9.18 13.60
N VAL A 153 13.97 -8.82 12.44
CA VAL A 153 12.87 -7.85 12.32
C VAL A 153 11.54 -8.54 12.51
N LEU A 154 11.41 -9.78 12.04
CA LEU A 154 10.28 -10.67 12.25
C LEU A 154 10.81 -12.03 12.72
N ALA A 155 10.22 -12.57 13.78
CA ALA A 155 10.75 -13.69 14.54
C ALA A 155 9.73 -14.85 14.63
N GLY A 156 9.44 -15.47 13.48
CA GLY A 156 8.55 -16.64 13.42
C GLY A 156 7.07 -16.25 13.50
N VAL A 157 6.61 -15.42 12.55
CA VAL A 157 5.24 -14.93 12.48
C VAL A 157 4.31 -16.01 11.94
N ASP A 158 3.30 -16.36 12.75
CA ASP A 158 2.13 -17.13 12.34
C ASP A 158 0.91 -16.20 12.31
N LEU A 159 0.29 -16.04 11.15
CA LEU A 159 -0.77 -15.05 10.95
C LEU A 159 -1.70 -15.45 9.80
N GLU A 160 -2.99 -15.18 9.98
CA GLU A 160 -4.02 -15.39 8.99
C GLU A 160 -4.77 -14.08 8.70
N ILE A 161 -4.71 -13.60 7.46
CA ILE A 161 -5.45 -12.41 7.03
C ILE A 161 -6.64 -12.83 6.17
N ARG A 162 -7.81 -12.33 6.55
CA ARG A 162 -9.13 -12.67 5.98
C ARG A 162 -9.69 -11.48 5.18
N PRO A 163 -10.71 -11.69 4.34
CA PRO A 163 -11.39 -10.61 3.61
C PRO A 163 -11.87 -9.50 4.56
N GLY A 164 -11.86 -8.27 4.07
CA GLY A 164 -12.09 -7.07 4.87
C GLY A 164 -10.85 -6.19 4.99
N LEU A 165 -10.96 -5.11 5.76
CA LEU A 165 -9.86 -4.19 6.02
C LEU A 165 -9.15 -4.54 7.32
N THR A 166 -7.85 -4.78 7.22
CA THR A 166 -6.97 -5.00 8.37
C THR A 166 -5.96 -3.87 8.49
N LEU A 167 -5.95 -3.21 9.65
CA LEU A 167 -4.94 -2.21 9.98
C LEU A 167 -3.71 -2.87 10.57
N LEU A 168 -2.53 -2.54 10.06
CA LEU A 168 -1.26 -2.99 10.60
C LEU A 168 -0.63 -1.85 11.41
N LEU A 169 -0.54 -2.05 12.73
CA LEU A 169 -0.22 -1.05 13.73
C LEU A 169 1.08 -1.39 14.49
N GLY A 170 1.69 -0.37 15.07
CA GLY A 170 2.91 -0.49 15.88
C GLY A 170 3.88 0.66 15.63
N ARG A 171 4.93 0.76 16.46
CA ARG A 171 5.93 1.83 16.37
C ARG A 171 6.67 1.87 15.02
N ASN A 172 7.24 3.02 14.69
CA ASN A 172 8.11 3.10 13.52
C ASN A 172 9.33 2.18 13.70
N GLY A 173 9.70 1.48 12.62
CA GLY A 173 10.80 0.51 12.64
C GLY A 173 10.46 -0.87 13.24
N CYS A 174 9.23 -1.13 13.70
CA CYS A 174 8.89 -2.43 14.30
C CYS A 174 8.69 -3.58 13.30
N GLY A 175 8.76 -3.33 11.98
CA GLY A 175 8.64 -4.35 10.95
C GLY A 175 7.32 -4.37 10.16
N LYS A 176 6.44 -3.37 10.29
CA LYS A 176 5.17 -3.28 9.53
C LYS A 176 5.37 -3.39 8.01
N SER A 177 6.20 -2.51 7.44
CA SER A 177 6.51 -2.52 6.02
C SER A 177 7.25 -3.80 5.60
N THR A 178 8.06 -4.38 6.48
CA THR A 178 8.70 -5.69 6.24
C THR A 178 7.65 -6.80 6.14
N LEU A 179 6.65 -6.83 7.03
CA LEU A 179 5.55 -7.80 6.95
C LEU A 179 4.77 -7.66 5.64
N LEU A 180 4.47 -6.42 5.21
CA LEU A 180 3.85 -6.18 3.90
C LEU A 180 4.74 -6.65 2.74
N LYS A 181 6.05 -6.41 2.78
CA LYS A 181 6.99 -6.86 1.75
C LYS A 181 7.08 -8.39 1.66
N LEU A 182 7.01 -9.09 2.80
CA LEU A 182 6.91 -10.55 2.83
C LEU A 182 5.60 -11.03 2.20
N ALA A 183 4.44 -10.44 2.59
CA ALA A 183 3.14 -10.75 1.98
C ALA A 183 3.06 -10.37 0.49
N ALA A 184 3.84 -9.37 0.05
CA ALA A 184 3.89 -8.94 -1.34
C ALA A 184 4.81 -9.83 -2.19
N GLY A 185 5.60 -10.71 -1.57
CA GLY A 185 6.64 -11.48 -2.25
C GLY A 185 7.83 -10.63 -2.72
N VAL A 186 8.01 -9.42 -2.17
CA VAL A 186 9.15 -8.54 -2.45
C VAL A 186 10.38 -9.04 -1.71
N GLU A 187 10.21 -9.39 -0.44
CA GLU A 187 11.25 -9.95 0.42
C GLU A 187 10.95 -11.41 0.72
N ARG A 188 11.98 -12.26 0.71
CA ARG A 188 11.84 -13.69 1.00
C ARG A 188 12.10 -13.96 2.48
N PRO A 189 11.22 -14.69 3.19
CA PRO A 189 11.51 -15.07 4.56
C PRO A 189 12.74 -15.99 4.63
N GLU A 190 13.55 -15.81 5.66
CA GLU A 190 14.74 -16.65 5.93
C GLU A 190 14.33 -18.04 6.44
N ALA A 191 13.20 -18.10 7.14
CA ALA A 191 12.57 -19.33 7.61
C ALA A 191 11.04 -19.21 7.52
N GLY A 192 10.35 -20.35 7.44
CA GLY A 192 8.91 -20.38 7.26
C GLY A 192 8.49 -20.12 5.81
N ARG A 193 7.21 -19.82 5.61
CA ARG A 193 6.67 -19.51 4.27
C ARG A 193 5.44 -18.61 4.33
N VAL A 194 5.08 -18.05 3.18
CA VAL A 194 3.91 -17.18 3.03
C VAL A 194 3.09 -17.63 1.81
N GLU A 195 1.80 -17.81 2.01
CA GLU A 195 0.85 -18.28 1.00
C GLU A 195 -0.24 -17.23 0.74
N ILE A 196 -0.68 -17.14 -0.52
CA ILE A 196 -1.87 -16.40 -0.94
C ILE A 196 -2.82 -17.37 -1.65
N ASP A 197 -4.09 -17.44 -1.25
CA ASP A 197 -5.08 -18.38 -1.81
C ASP A 197 -4.61 -19.85 -1.74
N GLY A 198 -3.74 -20.21 -0.78
CA GLY A 198 -3.11 -21.54 -0.66
C GLY A 198 -1.94 -21.78 -1.61
N HIS A 199 -1.55 -20.79 -2.41
CA HIS A 199 -0.36 -20.82 -3.27
C HIS A 199 0.82 -20.14 -2.57
N ASP A 200 1.95 -20.83 -2.46
CA ASP A 200 3.17 -20.28 -1.86
C ASP A 200 3.82 -19.23 -2.78
N LEU A 201 4.24 -18.09 -2.19
CA LEU A 201 4.73 -16.92 -2.91
C LEU A 201 6.06 -17.11 -3.66
N TRP A 202 6.79 -18.21 -3.42
CA TRP A 202 8.08 -18.52 -4.05
C TRP A 202 8.06 -19.78 -4.89
N THR A 203 7.27 -20.78 -4.52
CA THR A 203 7.17 -22.05 -5.25
C THR A 203 6.04 -22.06 -6.27
N ASP A 204 5.00 -21.23 -6.09
CA ASP A 204 3.89 -21.03 -7.03
C ASP A 204 3.63 -19.53 -7.29
N GLU A 205 4.69 -18.81 -7.63
CA GLU A 205 4.73 -17.35 -7.71
C GLU A 205 3.61 -16.75 -8.59
N VAL A 206 3.41 -17.31 -9.78
CA VAL A 206 2.46 -16.78 -10.76
C VAL A 206 1.03 -16.89 -10.24
N ALA A 207 0.67 -18.03 -9.62
CA ALA A 207 -0.66 -18.20 -9.05
C ALA A 207 -0.86 -17.31 -7.83
N ALA A 208 0.10 -17.31 -6.89
CA ALA A 208 0.02 -16.56 -5.64
C ALA A 208 -0.10 -15.04 -5.88
N ARG A 209 0.64 -14.50 -6.87
CA ARG A 209 0.68 -13.05 -7.11
C ARG A 209 -0.38 -12.56 -8.09
N ARG A 210 -1.12 -13.46 -8.75
CA ARG A 210 -2.06 -13.11 -9.85
C ARG A 210 -3.06 -12.03 -9.45
N THR A 211 -3.59 -12.14 -8.25
CA THR A 211 -4.65 -11.27 -7.71
C THR A 211 -4.11 -10.27 -6.67
N LEU A 212 -2.79 -10.22 -6.48
CA LEU A 212 -2.12 -9.38 -5.51
C LEU A 212 -1.78 -8.01 -6.12
N ALA A 213 -1.96 -6.97 -5.33
CA ALA A 213 -1.46 -5.63 -5.57
C ALA A 213 -0.75 -5.12 -4.32
N TYR A 214 0.42 -4.52 -4.51
CA TYR A 214 1.20 -3.91 -3.44
C TYR A 214 1.60 -2.48 -3.83
N VAL A 215 1.31 -1.54 -2.92
CA VAL A 215 1.69 -0.14 -3.02
C VAL A 215 2.66 0.16 -1.88
N PRO A 216 3.97 0.25 -2.13
CA PRO A 216 4.97 0.57 -1.11
C PRO A 216 4.91 2.04 -0.70
N GLU A 217 5.43 2.40 0.48
CA GLU A 217 5.50 3.78 1.00
C GLU A 217 6.18 4.74 0.01
N GLN A 218 7.34 4.34 -0.53
CA GLN A 218 8.08 5.09 -1.54
C GLN A 218 8.11 4.31 -2.86
N PRO A 219 7.20 4.62 -3.80
CA PRO A 219 7.15 3.90 -5.05
C PRO A 219 8.15 4.47 -6.05
N ASP A 220 9.22 3.71 -6.28
CA ASP A 220 10.11 3.95 -7.41
C ASP A 220 9.42 3.53 -8.71
N LEU A 221 8.87 4.51 -9.41
CA LEU A 221 8.45 4.43 -10.80
C LEU A 221 9.56 4.91 -11.72
N THR A 222 9.64 4.35 -12.94
CA THR A 222 10.66 4.74 -13.92
C THR A 222 10.52 6.22 -14.28
N PRO A 223 11.50 7.09 -13.95
CA PRO A 223 11.32 8.54 -13.97
C PRO A 223 11.03 9.12 -15.36
N TYR A 224 11.54 8.46 -16.40
CA TYR A 224 11.42 8.90 -17.79
C TYR A 224 10.22 8.29 -18.53
N ALA A 225 9.60 7.24 -17.99
CA ALA A 225 8.40 6.66 -18.59
C ALA A 225 7.19 7.55 -18.33
N THR A 226 6.30 7.63 -19.31
CA THR A 226 4.99 8.25 -19.14
C THR A 226 4.10 7.39 -18.27
N VAL A 227 3.13 8.02 -17.61
CA VAL A 227 2.11 7.30 -16.83
C VAL A 227 1.39 6.25 -17.69
N ARG A 228 1.07 6.60 -18.94
CA ARG A 228 0.45 5.68 -19.91
C ARG A 228 1.32 4.48 -20.19
N GLU A 229 2.61 4.66 -20.44
CA GLU A 229 3.54 3.54 -20.72
C GLU A 229 3.64 2.59 -19.54
N ILE A 230 3.65 3.12 -18.31
CA ILE A 230 3.65 2.31 -17.08
C ILE A 230 2.37 1.47 -17.00
N LEU A 231 1.21 2.10 -17.20
CA LEU A 231 -0.08 1.40 -17.11
C LEU A 231 -0.25 0.36 -18.24
N ASP A 232 0.18 0.69 -19.46
CA ASP A 232 0.15 -0.25 -20.59
C ASP A 232 1.06 -1.46 -20.34
N LEU A 233 2.23 -1.25 -19.72
CA LEU A 233 3.12 -2.33 -19.29
C LEU A 233 2.44 -3.21 -18.22
N VAL A 234 1.83 -2.61 -17.21
CA VAL A 234 1.12 -3.34 -16.15
C VAL A 234 -0.05 -4.15 -16.72
N CYS A 235 -0.84 -3.58 -17.63
CA CYS A 235 -1.91 -4.30 -18.33
C CYS A 235 -1.35 -5.51 -19.06
N ARG A 236 -0.26 -5.34 -19.83
CA ARG A 236 0.39 -6.43 -20.55
C ARG A 236 0.88 -7.53 -19.62
N LEU A 237 1.50 -7.18 -18.49
CA LEU A 237 2.00 -8.15 -17.52
C LEU A 237 0.85 -8.94 -16.87
N ARG A 238 -0.26 -8.27 -16.54
CA ARG A 238 -1.48 -8.91 -15.99
C ARG A 238 -2.34 -9.65 -17.02
N GLY A 239 -2.05 -9.51 -18.32
CA GLY A 239 -2.89 -10.05 -19.39
C GLY A 239 -4.22 -9.31 -19.55
N GLU A 240 -4.26 -8.04 -19.15
CA GLU A 240 -5.44 -7.17 -19.23
C GLU A 240 -5.43 -6.30 -20.50
N PRO A 241 -6.59 -5.93 -21.05
CA PRO A 241 -6.71 -4.93 -22.11
C PRO A 241 -6.17 -3.57 -21.66
N ARG A 242 -5.60 -2.78 -22.58
CA ARG A 242 -5.09 -1.43 -22.29
C ARG A 242 -6.17 -0.48 -21.77
N GLU A 243 -7.42 -0.73 -22.14
CA GLU A 243 -8.60 -0.01 -21.67
C GLU A 243 -8.69 -0.05 -20.14
N ARG A 244 -8.32 -1.16 -19.49
CA ARG A 244 -8.28 -1.25 -18.02
C ARG A 244 -7.29 -0.27 -17.40
N GLY A 245 -6.15 -0.04 -18.05
CA GLY A 245 -5.19 0.96 -17.62
C GLY A 245 -5.74 2.39 -17.74
N ARG A 246 -6.55 2.67 -18.77
CA ARG A 246 -7.23 3.96 -18.94
C ARG A 246 -8.32 4.16 -17.88
N GLU A 247 -9.14 3.15 -17.64
CA GLU A 247 -10.16 3.14 -16.57
C GLU A 247 -9.51 3.40 -15.21
N ALA A 248 -8.38 2.75 -14.92
CA ALA A 248 -7.64 2.95 -13.69
C ALA A 248 -7.11 4.39 -13.51
N LEU A 249 -6.64 5.03 -14.59
CA LEU A 249 -6.20 6.42 -14.54
C LEU A 249 -7.36 7.40 -14.32
N THR A 250 -8.50 7.15 -14.97
CA THR A 250 -9.72 7.93 -14.73
C THR A 250 -10.19 7.79 -13.30
N ALA A 251 -10.14 6.57 -12.73
CA ALA A 251 -10.55 6.31 -11.36
C ALA A 251 -9.72 7.06 -10.29
N VAL A 252 -8.52 7.53 -10.63
CA VAL A 252 -7.67 8.35 -9.76
C VAL A 252 -7.50 9.79 -10.25
N GLY A 253 -8.29 10.22 -11.25
CA GLY A 253 -8.23 11.58 -11.80
C GLY A 253 -6.89 11.98 -12.42
N LEU A 254 -6.24 11.05 -13.14
CA LEU A 254 -4.96 11.27 -13.82
C LEU A 254 -5.04 11.14 -15.36
N ASP A 255 -6.24 11.02 -15.92
CA ASP A 255 -6.45 10.89 -17.37
C ASP A 255 -5.78 12.04 -18.17
N GLY A 256 -5.94 13.29 -17.72
CA GLY A 256 -5.32 14.47 -18.33
C GLY A 256 -3.80 14.52 -18.21
N LEU A 257 -3.19 13.68 -17.37
CA LEU A 257 -1.74 13.61 -17.13
C LEU A 257 -1.09 12.35 -17.69
N ALA A 258 -1.85 11.50 -18.39
CA ALA A 258 -1.36 10.20 -18.87
C ALA A 258 -0.10 10.28 -19.77
N HIS A 259 0.09 11.41 -20.46
CA HIS A 259 1.23 11.66 -21.37
C HIS A 259 2.46 12.24 -20.67
N ARG A 260 2.35 12.64 -19.40
CA ARG A 260 3.47 13.18 -18.62
C ARG A 260 4.37 12.05 -18.15
N SER A 261 5.67 12.32 -18.12
CA SER A 261 6.67 11.47 -17.48
C SER A 261 6.54 11.53 -15.96
N VAL A 262 6.91 10.44 -15.28
CA VAL A 262 6.85 10.35 -13.80
C VAL A 262 7.60 11.50 -13.14
N ARG A 263 8.76 11.91 -13.66
CA ARG A 263 9.55 13.01 -13.11
C ARG A 263 8.83 14.37 -13.14
N GLU A 264 7.89 14.57 -14.07
CA GLU A 264 7.10 15.81 -14.19
C GLU A 264 5.92 15.86 -13.20
N LEU A 265 5.57 14.72 -12.59
CA LEU A 265 4.48 14.64 -11.64
C LEU A 265 4.91 15.13 -10.25
N SER A 266 3.96 15.75 -9.54
CA SER A 266 4.08 15.96 -8.09
C SER A 266 4.10 14.64 -7.34
N MET A 267 4.56 14.64 -6.08
CA MET A 267 4.60 13.42 -5.26
C MET A 267 3.22 12.76 -5.13
N GLY A 268 2.16 13.53 -4.85
CA GLY A 268 0.78 13.01 -4.79
C GLY A 268 0.26 12.48 -6.13
N GLN A 269 0.66 13.08 -7.25
CA GLN A 269 0.33 12.56 -8.58
C GLN A 269 1.05 11.23 -8.88
N ARG A 270 2.35 11.11 -8.52
CA ARG A 270 3.08 9.84 -8.64
C ARG A 270 2.43 8.75 -7.81
N ARG A 271 2.04 9.08 -6.57
CA ARG A 271 1.32 8.17 -5.66
C ARG A 271 0.03 7.65 -6.28
N ARG A 272 -0.80 8.56 -6.83
CA ARG A 272 -2.02 8.19 -7.56
C ARG A 272 -1.74 7.32 -8.80
N ALA A 273 -0.66 7.56 -9.53
CA ALA A 273 -0.28 6.73 -10.68
C ALA A 273 0.08 5.29 -10.27
N VAL A 274 0.74 5.12 -9.12
CA VAL A 274 1.07 3.80 -8.55
C VAL A 274 -0.19 3.08 -8.10
N LEU A 275 -1.10 3.81 -7.45
CA LEU A 275 -2.41 3.28 -7.09
C LEU A 275 -3.17 2.84 -8.33
N ALA A 276 -3.25 3.65 -9.39
CA ALA A 276 -3.85 3.27 -10.66
C ALA A 276 -3.25 1.98 -11.23
N ALA A 277 -1.92 1.84 -11.21
CA ALA A 277 -1.25 0.61 -11.62
C ALA A 277 -1.67 -0.60 -10.76
N ALA A 278 -1.84 -0.41 -9.45
CA ALA A 278 -2.36 -1.43 -8.54
C ALA A 278 -3.83 -1.80 -8.82
N LEU A 279 -4.64 -0.90 -9.40
CA LEU A 279 -6.05 -1.15 -9.74
C LEU A 279 -6.25 -2.12 -10.91
N VAL A 280 -5.26 -2.23 -11.79
CA VAL A 280 -5.41 -2.99 -13.03
C VAL A 280 -5.68 -4.47 -12.73
N GLY A 281 -6.72 -5.02 -13.35
CA GLY A 281 -7.10 -6.44 -13.22
C GLY A 281 -7.87 -6.80 -11.95
N THR A 282 -8.42 -5.80 -11.23
CA THR A 282 -9.31 -5.99 -10.07
C THR A 282 -8.69 -6.92 -9.01
N PRO A 283 -7.64 -6.47 -8.32
CA PRO A 283 -6.95 -7.29 -7.32
C PRO A 283 -7.89 -7.69 -6.18
N ARG A 284 -7.65 -8.90 -5.64
CA ARG A 284 -8.36 -9.43 -4.45
C ARG A 284 -7.54 -9.29 -3.17
N HIS A 285 -6.23 -9.10 -3.29
CA HIS A 285 -5.31 -8.89 -2.18
C HIS A 285 -4.61 -7.57 -2.39
N VAL A 286 -4.85 -6.60 -1.52
CA VAL A 286 -4.34 -5.25 -1.69
C VAL A 286 -3.58 -4.84 -0.44
N LEU A 287 -2.29 -4.64 -0.60
CA LEU A 287 -1.36 -4.27 0.47
C LEU A 287 -0.95 -2.81 0.25
N LEU A 288 -1.27 -1.94 1.21
CA LEU A 288 -1.08 -0.50 1.11
C LEU A 288 -0.19 -0.01 2.25
N ASP A 289 0.95 0.58 1.91
CA ASP A 289 1.90 1.12 2.86
C ASP A 289 1.89 2.66 2.75
N GLU A 290 1.26 3.34 3.70
CA GLU A 290 1.00 4.79 3.73
C GLU A 290 0.22 5.34 2.53
N PRO A 291 -0.97 4.80 2.18
CA PRO A 291 -1.67 5.11 0.93
C PRO A 291 -2.10 6.58 0.75
N LEU A 292 -2.28 7.34 1.84
CA LEU A 292 -2.85 8.70 1.81
C LEU A 292 -1.82 9.82 1.99
N GLU A 293 -0.55 9.47 2.17
CA GLU A 293 0.52 10.45 2.40
C GLU A 293 0.75 11.33 1.15
N ALA A 294 1.08 12.61 1.39
CA ALA A 294 1.36 13.60 0.33
C ALA A 294 0.22 13.81 -0.69
N MET A 295 -1.02 13.50 -0.29
CA MET A 295 -2.23 13.73 -1.08
C MET A 295 -3.05 14.90 -0.57
N ASP A 296 -3.66 15.63 -1.49
CA ASP A 296 -4.73 16.58 -1.18
C ASP A 296 -6.03 15.87 -0.77
N ARG A 297 -6.98 16.64 -0.23
CA ARG A 297 -8.25 16.11 0.27
C ARG A 297 -9.04 15.32 -0.77
N GLY A 298 -9.14 15.82 -2.00
CA GLY A 298 -9.91 15.16 -3.05
C GLY A 298 -9.29 13.82 -3.43
N ALA A 299 -7.97 13.79 -3.61
CA ALA A 299 -7.24 12.55 -3.88
C ALA A 299 -7.39 11.52 -2.74
N ARG A 300 -7.41 11.96 -1.46
CA ARG A 300 -7.68 11.07 -0.32
C ARG A 300 -9.08 10.46 -0.40
N GLU A 301 -10.09 11.27 -0.68
CA GLU A 301 -11.49 10.82 -0.83
C GLU A 301 -11.63 9.79 -1.96
N ASP A 302 -10.97 10.00 -3.10
CA ASP A 302 -10.96 9.05 -4.22
C ASP A 302 -10.35 7.68 -3.85
N VAL A 303 -9.23 7.69 -3.12
CA VAL A 303 -8.56 6.46 -2.66
C VAL A 303 -9.41 5.71 -1.65
N LEU A 304 -10.03 6.42 -0.71
CA LEU A 304 -10.94 5.82 0.28
C LEU A 304 -12.17 5.21 -0.39
N ALA A 305 -12.78 5.90 -1.36
CA ALA A 305 -13.89 5.38 -2.14
C ALA A 305 -13.49 4.15 -2.97
N TRP A 306 -12.25 4.11 -3.46
CA TRP A 306 -11.73 2.91 -4.10
C TRP A 306 -11.60 1.73 -3.13
N ILE A 307 -11.03 1.95 -1.94
CA ILE A 307 -10.93 0.93 -0.90
C ILE A 307 -12.33 0.39 -0.57
N ASP A 308 -13.34 1.25 -0.45
CA ASP A 308 -14.72 0.83 -0.21
C ASP A 308 -15.26 -0.11 -1.30
N ARG A 309 -14.96 0.17 -2.57
CA ARG A 309 -15.34 -0.72 -3.69
C ARG A 309 -14.65 -2.08 -3.61
N LEU A 310 -13.38 -2.13 -3.21
CA LEU A 310 -12.67 -3.40 -3.02
C LEU A 310 -13.27 -4.22 -1.88
N LEU A 311 -13.56 -3.57 -0.75
CA LEU A 311 -14.17 -4.21 0.40
C LEU A 311 -15.57 -4.75 0.07
N ALA A 312 -16.37 -3.97 -0.66
CA ALA A 312 -17.68 -4.42 -1.15
C ALA A 312 -17.58 -5.63 -2.11
N ALA A 313 -16.47 -5.77 -2.83
CA ALA A 313 -16.18 -6.92 -3.69
C ALA A 313 -15.59 -8.13 -2.93
N GLY A 314 -15.41 -8.03 -1.61
CA GLY A 314 -14.87 -9.11 -0.78
C GLY A 314 -13.34 -9.25 -0.83
N ALA A 315 -12.61 -8.17 -1.17
CA ALA A 315 -11.16 -8.17 -1.17
C ALA A 315 -10.57 -8.21 0.26
N VAL A 316 -9.33 -8.69 0.35
CA VAL A 316 -8.44 -8.49 1.50
C VAL A 316 -7.70 -7.18 1.30
N VAL A 317 -7.84 -6.23 2.21
CA VAL A 317 -7.10 -4.97 2.19
C VAL A 317 -6.30 -4.84 3.48
N VAL A 318 -4.98 -4.74 3.38
CA VAL A 318 -4.09 -4.49 4.52
C VAL A 318 -3.51 -3.10 4.38
N VAL A 319 -3.66 -2.29 5.41
CA VAL A 319 -3.20 -0.90 5.41
C VAL A 319 -2.23 -0.68 6.56
N VAL A 320 -1.04 -0.18 6.25
CA VAL A 320 -0.17 0.52 7.20
C VAL A 320 -0.41 2.01 7.02
N SER A 321 -0.77 2.70 8.09
CA SER A 321 -0.75 4.17 8.07
C SER A 321 -0.51 4.78 9.44
N HIS A 322 0.15 5.94 9.45
CA HIS A 322 0.25 6.83 10.61
C HIS A 322 -1.03 7.63 10.87
N GLU A 323 -1.85 7.88 9.84
CA GLU A 323 -3.17 8.50 9.97
C GLU A 323 -4.25 7.40 9.99
N ILE A 324 -4.69 6.99 11.19
CA ILE A 324 -5.62 5.87 11.34
C ILE A 324 -7.08 6.30 11.14
N GLU A 325 -7.41 7.54 11.52
CA GLU A 325 -8.77 8.14 11.46
C GLU A 325 -9.55 7.76 10.19
N PRO A 326 -9.00 7.89 8.97
CA PRO A 326 -9.75 7.62 7.73
C PRO A 326 -10.18 6.17 7.56
N PHE A 327 -9.54 5.24 8.29
CA PHE A 327 -9.75 3.80 8.18
C PHE A 327 -10.54 3.22 9.35
N VAL A 328 -10.72 3.96 10.46
CA VAL A 328 -11.37 3.46 11.70
C VAL A 328 -12.74 2.84 11.42
N ALA A 329 -13.59 3.55 10.68
CA ALA A 329 -14.94 3.09 10.36
C ALA A 329 -14.96 1.86 9.42
N LYS A 330 -13.89 1.67 8.64
CA LYS A 330 -13.77 0.63 7.61
C LYS A 330 -13.05 -0.62 8.12
N ALA A 331 -12.21 -0.48 9.14
CA ALA A 331 -11.41 -1.56 9.70
C ALA A 331 -12.29 -2.62 10.35
N ASP A 332 -12.12 -3.86 9.89
CA ASP A 332 -12.69 -5.04 10.52
C ASP A 332 -11.78 -5.54 11.64
N ARG A 333 -10.46 -5.36 11.47
CA ARG A 333 -9.41 -5.98 12.28
C ARG A 333 -8.22 -5.06 12.42
N ALA A 334 -7.42 -5.31 13.46
CA ALA A 334 -6.09 -4.74 13.59
C ALA A 334 -5.08 -5.85 13.87
N ILE A 335 -3.84 -5.65 13.42
CA ILE A 335 -2.69 -6.49 13.75
C ILE A 335 -1.65 -5.55 14.31
N THR A 336 -1.12 -5.86 15.49
CA THR A 336 0.03 -5.14 16.03
C THR A 336 1.32 -5.88 15.70
N VAL A 337 2.35 -5.13 15.34
CA VAL A 337 3.71 -5.64 15.16
C VAL A 337 4.60 -5.05 16.25
N ARG A 338 5.19 -5.92 17.07
CA ARG A 338 6.05 -5.52 18.19
C ARG A 338 7.08 -6.61 18.47
N ASP A 339 8.34 -6.20 18.65
CA ASP A 339 9.44 -7.07 19.04
C ASP A 339 9.54 -8.35 18.17
N GLY A 340 9.35 -8.18 16.86
CA GLY A 340 9.37 -9.26 15.87
C GLY A 340 8.15 -10.18 15.84
N LYS A 341 7.12 -9.90 16.65
CA LYS A 341 5.89 -10.69 16.74
C LYS A 341 4.70 -9.93 16.21
N CYS A 342 3.71 -10.68 15.73
CA CYS A 342 2.43 -10.14 15.28
C CYS A 342 1.30 -10.66 16.17
N VAL A 343 0.40 -9.78 16.59
CA VAL A 343 -0.79 -10.14 17.37
C VAL A 343 -2.02 -9.59 16.67
N GLU A 344 -2.94 -10.49 16.28
CA GLU A 344 -4.23 -10.13 15.70
C GLU A 344 -5.22 -9.71 16.80
N ILE A 345 -5.96 -8.64 16.53
CA ILE A 345 -7.10 -8.16 17.30
C ILE A 345 -8.34 -8.32 16.41
N GLY A 346 -9.04 -9.42 16.63
CA GLY A 346 -10.11 -9.89 15.76
C GLY A 346 -11.46 -9.19 15.94
N VAL A 347 -11.68 -8.49 17.06
CA VAL A 347 -12.92 -7.75 17.35
C VAL A 347 -12.57 -6.33 17.75
N LEU A 348 -13.00 -5.36 16.93
CA LEU A 348 -12.88 -3.94 17.23
C LEU A 348 -14.18 -3.43 17.88
N PRO A 349 -14.11 -2.44 18.81
CA PRO A 349 -15.30 -1.82 19.41
C PRO A 349 -16.28 -1.32 18.34
N GLN A 350 -17.58 -1.36 18.62
CA GLN A 350 -18.59 -0.86 17.68
C GLN A 350 -18.69 0.66 17.67
N GLU A 351 -18.50 1.27 18.84
CA GLU A 351 -18.50 2.73 19.02
C GLU A 351 -17.22 3.32 18.41
N ALA A 352 -17.36 4.41 17.65
CA ALA A 352 -16.28 4.94 16.83
C ALA A 352 -15.17 5.56 17.68
N GLY A 353 -15.54 6.28 18.75
CA GLY A 353 -14.59 6.88 19.69
C GLY A 353 -13.75 5.84 20.43
N GLU A 354 -14.39 4.82 21.00
CA GLU A 354 -13.71 3.69 21.65
C GLU A 354 -12.80 2.95 20.68
N ARG A 355 -13.25 2.73 19.44
CA ARG A 355 -12.44 2.08 18.42
C ARG A 355 -11.20 2.90 18.08
N LEU A 356 -11.35 4.19 17.84
CA LEU A 356 -10.21 5.08 17.56
C LEU A 356 -9.23 5.07 18.74
N ALA A 357 -9.71 5.24 19.97
CA ALA A 357 -8.87 5.25 21.17
C ALA A 357 -8.12 3.93 21.37
N LEU A 358 -8.74 2.79 21.05
CA LEU A 358 -8.06 1.49 21.05
C LEU A 358 -6.95 1.45 19.99
N LEU A 359 -7.27 1.79 18.74
CA LEU A 359 -6.31 1.73 17.62
C LEU A 359 -5.12 2.66 17.84
N ASP A 360 -5.33 3.85 18.41
CA ASP A 360 -4.26 4.79 18.75
C ASP A 360 -3.31 4.23 19.83
N ARG A 361 -3.84 3.61 20.89
CA ARG A 361 -3.02 2.96 21.92
C ARG A 361 -2.16 1.85 21.33
N LEU A 362 -2.75 1.03 20.47
CA LEU A 362 -2.07 -0.06 19.77
C LEU A 362 -0.96 0.45 18.84
N ALA A 363 -1.21 1.55 18.12
CA ALA A 363 -0.22 2.17 17.25
C ALA A 363 0.99 2.71 18.02
N ARG A 364 0.77 3.24 19.23
CA ARG A 364 1.83 3.69 20.14
C ARG A 364 2.55 2.54 20.87
N SER A 365 2.06 1.31 20.72
CA SER A 365 2.52 0.12 21.45
C SER A 365 2.41 0.27 22.97
N GLU A 366 1.42 1.05 23.42
CA GLU A 366 0.99 1.04 24.82
C GLU A 366 0.31 -0.31 25.09
N ALA A 367 0.63 -0.95 26.22
CA ALA A 367 0.09 -2.27 26.55
C ALA A 367 -1.44 -2.24 26.60
N LEU A 368 -2.07 -3.33 26.11
CA LEU A 368 -3.51 -3.56 26.19
C LEU A 368 -3.98 -3.68 27.63
#